data_AF-A0ABC8SMW7-F1
#
_entry.id   AF-A0ABC8SMW7-F1
#
_cell.length_a   1.000
_cell.length_b   1.000
_cell.length_c   1.000
_cell.angle_alpha   90.00
_cell.angle_beta   90.00
_cell.angle_gamma   90.00
#
_symmetry.space_group_name_H-M   'P 1'
#
loop_
_entity.id
_entity.type
_entity.pdbx_description
1 polymer ?
#
loop_
_entity_poly.entity_id
_entity_poly.type
_entity_poly.pdbx_seq_one_letter_code
_entity_poly.pdbx_strand_id
1 'polypeptide(L)'
;MSDVSKRLSCARQIDKILRKDSLERAKKSWFERNAESVDLVLEDNDSEEERVNSYKQKKASSIHLKKLQQELHTLLSRPLQPKSFSHRFLAGAGVSTLLQNQFEELANKEKFGDARNSGESKRRKLVIVGRDCVEPLQALRSAGQEVMDLKEIAVKQRNVDHFRRKRKEEKKRLHDQRRKQRKRLKGKSKTS
;
A
#
# COMPACT_ATOMS: atom_id res chain seq x y z
N MET A 1 -7.05 -5.51 15.11
CA MET A 1 -6.31 -4.26 15.37
C MET A 1 -5.63 -3.81 14.08
N SER A 2 -5.80 -2.55 13.65
CA SER A 2 -5.04 -2.02 12.51
C SER A 2 -3.54 -1.96 12.85
N ASP A 3 -2.68 -2.00 11.84
CA ASP A 3 -1.22 -1.92 12.05
C ASP A 3 -0.82 -0.61 12.76
N VAL A 4 -1.54 0.47 12.49
CA VAL A 4 -1.41 1.75 13.21
C VAL A 4 -1.73 1.58 14.70
N SER A 5 -2.80 0.86 15.04
CA SER A 5 -3.18 0.61 16.43
C SER A 5 -2.11 -0.21 17.18
N LYS A 6 -1.51 -1.21 16.52
CA LYS A 6 -0.40 -1.99 17.09
C LYS A 6 0.82 -1.12 17.39
N ARG A 7 1.23 -0.29 16.43
CA ARG A 7 2.34 0.67 16.59
C ARG A 7 2.09 1.64 17.75
N LEU A 8 0.88 2.22 17.81
CA LEU A 8 0.49 3.13 18.88
C LEU A 8 0.46 2.45 20.24
N SER A 9 -0.02 1.21 20.31
CA SER A 9 -0.04 0.43 21.55
C SER A 9 1.37 0.18 22.07
N CYS A 10 2.29 -0.28 21.21
CA CYS A 10 3.70 -0.45 21.57
C CYS A 10 4.34 0.86 22.06
N ALA A 11 4.16 1.96 21.32
CA ALA A 11 4.71 3.26 21.69
C ALA A 11 4.18 3.74 23.06
N ARG A 12 2.86 3.60 23.32
CA ARG A 12 2.26 3.96 24.62
C ARG A 12 2.79 3.10 25.77
N GLN A 13 3.06 1.82 25.54
CA GLN A 13 3.64 0.95 26.55
C GLN A 13 5.07 1.36 26.90
N ILE A 14 5.88 1.68 25.87
CA ILE A 14 7.24 2.22 26.04
C ILE A 14 7.20 3.51 26.86
N ASP A 15 6.37 4.48 26.46
CA ASP A 15 6.21 5.75 27.19
C ASP A 15 5.77 5.53 28.63
N LYS A 16 4.85 4.59 28.87
CA LYS A 16 4.38 4.27 30.22
C LYS A 16 5.49 3.73 31.11
N ILE A 17 6.37 2.87 30.58
CA ILE A 17 7.52 2.34 31.32
C ILE A 17 8.51 3.46 31.60
N LEU A 18 8.90 4.24 30.58
CA LEU A 18 9.85 5.34 30.73
C LEU A 18 9.38 6.41 31.73
N ARG A 19 8.09 6.75 31.71
CA ARG A 19 7.51 7.69 32.69
C ARG A 19 7.56 7.16 34.11
N LYS A 20 7.28 5.87 34.31
CA LYS A 20 7.38 5.24 35.64
C LYS A 20 8.82 5.25 36.14
N ASP A 21 9.77 4.81 35.32
CA ASP A 21 11.19 4.79 35.66
C ASP A 21 11.71 6.20 35.99
N SER A 22 11.31 7.20 35.20
CA SER A 22 11.66 8.60 35.44
C SER A 22 11.06 9.12 36.75
N LEU A 23 9.81 8.78 37.05
CA LEU A 23 9.14 9.19 38.28
C LEU A 23 9.80 8.56 39.51
N GLU A 24 10.13 7.27 39.45
CA GLU A 24 10.82 6.56 40.53
C GLU A 24 12.20 7.15 40.80
N ARG A 25 12.97 7.44 39.74
CA ARG A 25 14.28 8.11 39.86
C ARG A 25 14.16 9.51 40.45
N ALA A 26 13.18 10.30 39.99
CA ALA A 26 12.95 11.64 40.51
C ALA A 26 12.55 11.60 41.99
N LYS A 27 11.69 10.66 42.40
CA LYS A 27 11.33 10.46 43.81
C LYS A 27 12.53 10.07 44.66
N LYS A 28 13.34 9.11 44.19
CA LYS A 28 14.54 8.67 44.91
C LYS A 28 15.54 9.80 45.08
N SER A 29 15.86 10.51 44.00
CA SER A 29 16.78 11.65 44.01
C SER A 29 16.26 12.82 44.86
N TRP A 30 14.95 13.09 44.80
CA TRP A 30 14.34 14.10 45.65
C TRP A 30 14.46 13.71 47.12
N PHE A 31 14.21 12.45 47.47
CA PHE A 31 14.33 11.97 48.85
C PHE A 31 15.76 12.06 49.38
N GLU A 32 16.75 11.58 48.59
CA GLU A 32 18.18 11.69 48.91
C GLU A 32 18.60 13.14 49.16
N ARG A 33 18.24 14.06 48.25
CA ARG A 33 18.59 15.49 48.37
C ARG A 33 17.97 16.16 49.59
N ASN A 34 16.75 15.79 49.97
CA ASN A 34 16.10 16.35 51.16
C ASN A 34 16.75 15.81 52.44
N ALA A 35 17.12 14.53 52.48
CA ALA A 35 17.85 13.96 53.62
C ALA A 35 19.21 14.65 53.81
N GLU A 36 19.97 14.84 52.72
CA GLU A 36 21.23 15.60 52.73
C GLU A 36 21.03 17.05 53.22
N SER A 37 19.93 17.71 52.80
CA SER A 37 19.64 19.10 53.20
C SER A 37 19.34 19.26 54.70
N VAL A 38 18.89 18.19 55.36
CA VAL A 38 18.60 18.15 56.81
C VAL A 38 19.71 17.42 57.58
N ASP A 39 20.83 17.09 56.90
CA ASP A 39 21.97 16.36 57.44
C ASP A 39 21.57 15.00 58.08
N LEU A 40 20.56 14.35 57.48
CA LEU A 40 20.09 13.02 57.86
C LEU A 40 20.83 11.96 57.05
N VAL A 41 21.43 11.00 57.76
CA VAL A 41 22.04 9.82 57.13
C VAL A 41 20.94 8.86 56.70
N LEU A 42 20.86 8.57 55.41
CA LEU A 42 20.02 7.50 54.89
C LEU A 42 20.68 6.16 55.12
N GLU A 43 20.19 5.40 56.10
CA GLU A 43 20.52 3.97 56.20
C GLU A 43 19.70 3.18 55.19
N ASP A 44 20.39 2.40 54.35
CA ASP A 44 19.78 1.39 53.48
C ASP A 44 19.24 0.24 54.36
N ASN A 45 18.08 0.49 54.99
CA ASN A 45 17.32 -0.48 55.78
C ASN A 45 16.63 -1.56 54.93
N ASP A 46 16.83 -1.55 53.62
CA ASP A 46 16.31 -2.57 52.71
C ASP A 46 16.98 -3.92 53.00
N SER A 47 16.16 -4.94 53.26
CA SER A 47 16.65 -6.32 53.39
C SER A 47 17.42 -6.73 52.14
N GLU A 48 18.44 -7.59 52.28
CA GLU A 48 19.19 -8.12 51.13
C GLU A 48 18.25 -8.73 50.07
N GLU A 49 17.18 -9.39 50.52
CA GLU A 49 16.15 -9.97 49.64
C GLU A 49 15.40 -8.89 48.83
N GLU A 50 15.06 -7.76 49.44
CA GLU A 50 14.39 -6.64 48.76
C GLU A 50 15.31 -5.95 47.75
N ARG A 51 16.59 -5.80 48.09
CA ARG A 51 17.62 -5.26 47.17
C ARG A 51 17.78 -6.15 45.95
N VAL A 52 17.91 -7.47 46.15
CA VAL A 52 18.02 -8.44 45.06
C VAL A 52 16.74 -8.47 44.22
N ASN A 53 15.56 -8.41 44.84
CA ASN A 53 14.28 -8.43 44.14
C ASN A 53 14.09 -7.16 43.28
N SER A 54 14.40 -5.97 43.82
CA SER A 54 14.32 -4.71 43.08
C SER A 54 15.26 -4.70 41.87
N TYR A 55 16.46 -5.25 42.00
CA TYR A 55 17.40 -5.40 40.89
C TYR A 55 16.87 -6.35 39.81
N LYS A 56 16.31 -7.51 40.21
CA LYS A 56 15.66 -8.45 39.29
C LYS A 56 14.48 -7.78 38.55
N GLN A 57 13.66 -7.00 39.25
CA GLN A 57 12.53 -6.28 38.67
C GLN A 57 12.98 -5.18 37.67
N LYS A 58 14.00 -4.40 38.02
CA LYS A 58 14.62 -3.40 37.11
C LYS A 58 15.23 -4.05 35.88
N LYS A 59 15.87 -5.20 36.04
CA LYS A 59 16.42 -5.97 34.92
C LYS A 59 15.30 -6.53 34.02
N ALA A 60 14.23 -7.06 34.61
CA ALA A 60 13.08 -7.57 33.87
C ALA A 60 12.36 -6.48 33.08
N SER A 61 12.13 -5.31 33.69
CA SER A 61 11.54 -4.14 33.02
C SER A 61 12.43 -3.60 31.91
N SER A 62 13.75 -3.54 32.12
CA SER A 62 14.72 -3.16 31.08
C SER A 62 14.69 -4.11 29.88
N ILE A 63 14.66 -5.43 30.12
CA ILE A 63 14.54 -6.43 29.06
C ILE A 63 13.20 -6.26 28.32
N HIS A 64 12.10 -6.05 29.05
CA HIS A 64 10.79 -5.81 28.45
C HIS A 64 10.76 -4.54 27.59
N LEU A 65 11.36 -3.45 28.07
CA LEU A 65 11.52 -2.20 27.31
C LEU A 65 12.27 -2.44 26.00
N LYS A 66 13.41 -3.15 26.05
CA LYS A 66 14.19 -3.49 24.85
C LYS A 66 13.39 -4.33 23.86
N LYS A 67 12.63 -5.32 24.35
CA LYS A 67 11.74 -6.14 23.51
C LYS A 67 10.67 -5.29 22.81
N LEU A 68 10.01 -4.38 23.54
CA LEU A 68 9.02 -3.48 22.95
C LEU A 68 9.64 -2.52 21.93
N GLN A 69 10.85 -2.01 22.20
CA GLN A 69 11.58 -1.17 21.24
C GLN A 69 11.92 -1.94 19.95
N GLN A 70 12.36 -3.19 20.08
CA GLN A 70 12.63 -4.06 18.92
C GLN A 70 11.36 -4.39 18.14
N GLU A 71 10.26 -4.68 18.83
CA GLU A 71 8.95 -4.92 18.20
C GLU A 71 8.49 -3.67 17.44
N LEU A 72 8.56 -2.49 18.08
CA LEU A 72 8.20 -1.23 17.45
C LEU A 72 9.08 -0.94 16.23
N HIS A 73 10.39 -1.15 16.31
CA HIS A 73 11.30 -0.98 15.19
C HIS A 73 10.93 -1.91 14.01
N THR A 74 10.61 -3.17 14.31
CA THR A 74 10.15 -4.15 13.31
C THR A 74 8.82 -3.74 12.68
N LEU A 75 7.90 -3.17 13.47
CA LEU A 75 6.63 -2.67 12.96
C LEU A 75 6.83 -1.42 12.09
N LEU A 76 7.77 -0.54 12.44
CA LEU A 76 8.07 0.69 11.72
C LEU A 76 8.84 0.47 10.41
N SER A 77 9.67 -0.58 10.32
CA SER A 77 10.39 -0.92 9.09
C SER A 77 9.47 -1.40 7.96
N ARG A 78 8.29 -1.92 8.30
CA ARG A 78 7.24 -2.26 7.33
C ARG A 78 6.49 -1.00 6.87
N PRO A 79 6.31 -0.73 5.57
CA PRO A 79 5.45 0.37 5.13
C PRO A 79 3.98 0.10 5.50
N LEU A 80 3.24 1.16 5.88
CA LEU A 80 1.80 1.04 6.15
C LEU A 80 1.03 0.86 4.85
N GLN A 81 0.30 -0.25 4.73
CA GLN A 81 -0.57 -0.48 3.58
C GLN A 81 -1.93 0.18 3.83
N PRO A 82 -2.43 0.99 2.89
CA PRO A 82 -3.79 1.51 2.98
C PRO A 82 -4.78 0.35 2.94
N LYS A 83 -5.71 0.32 3.90
CA LYS A 83 -6.69 -0.77 4.02
C LYS A 83 -7.67 -0.80 2.85
N SER A 84 -8.01 0.37 2.32
CA SER A 84 -8.68 0.57 1.05
C SER A 84 -8.44 2.00 0.57
N PHE A 85 -8.40 2.20 -0.75
CA PHE A 85 -8.48 3.54 -1.31
C PHE A 85 -9.93 3.96 -1.44
N SER A 86 -10.21 5.26 -1.23
CA SER A 86 -11.56 5.78 -1.39
C SER A 86 -12.00 5.66 -2.85
N HIS A 87 -13.13 4.99 -3.09
CA HIS A 87 -13.78 4.93 -4.42
C HIS A 87 -14.26 6.31 -4.91
N ARG A 88 -14.29 7.32 -4.04
CA ARG A 88 -14.73 8.69 -4.38
C ARG A 88 -13.73 9.46 -5.22
N PHE A 89 -12.46 9.08 -5.16
CA PHE A 89 -11.41 9.77 -5.90
C PHE A 89 -10.86 8.81 -6.95
N LEU A 90 -10.74 9.26 -8.21
CA LEU A 90 -10.25 8.45 -9.33
C LEU A 90 -8.87 7.82 -9.07
N ALA A 91 -8.03 8.46 -8.24
CA ALA A 91 -6.76 7.90 -7.78
C ALA A 91 -6.91 6.62 -6.94
N GLY A 92 -8.07 6.38 -6.33
CA GLY A 92 -8.43 5.14 -5.62
C GLY A 92 -9.25 4.15 -6.44
N ALA A 93 -9.94 4.61 -7.49
CA ALA A 93 -10.75 3.77 -8.37
C ALA A 93 -9.95 3.06 -9.48
N GLY A 94 -8.72 3.51 -9.77
CA GLY A 94 -7.87 2.96 -10.84
C GLY A 94 -6.80 1.96 -10.39
N VAL A 95 -6.43 1.91 -9.10
CA VAL A 95 -5.49 0.92 -8.58
C VAL A 95 -6.30 -0.30 -8.16
N SER A 96 -6.52 -1.22 -9.11
CA SER A 96 -7.13 -2.50 -8.78
C SER A 96 -6.25 -3.26 -7.78
N THR A 97 -6.85 -4.16 -7.00
CA THR A 97 -6.10 -5.07 -6.11
C THR A 97 -5.01 -5.83 -6.87
N LEU A 98 -5.22 -6.12 -8.16
CA LEU A 98 -4.23 -6.68 -9.06
C LEU A 98 -3.04 -5.73 -9.26
N LEU A 99 -3.27 -4.44 -9.54
CA LEU A 99 -2.20 -3.45 -9.71
C LEU A 99 -1.40 -3.27 -8.40
N GLN A 100 -2.08 -3.27 -7.26
CA GLN A 100 -1.44 -3.20 -5.95
C GLN A 100 -0.53 -4.42 -5.70
N ASN A 101 -1.02 -5.63 -5.98
CA ASN A 101 -0.24 -6.85 -5.88
C ASN A 101 0.96 -6.84 -6.85
N GLN A 102 0.77 -6.33 -8.07
CA GLN A 102 1.85 -6.17 -9.04
C GLN A 102 2.93 -5.18 -8.55
N PHE A 103 2.54 -4.04 -7.96
CA PHE A 103 3.50 -3.11 -7.36
C PHE A 103 4.24 -3.72 -6.16
N GLU A 104 3.54 -4.52 -5.33
CA GLU A 104 4.16 -5.23 -4.21
C GLU A 104 5.15 -6.29 -4.68
N GLU A 105 4.81 -7.07 -5.71
CA GLU A 105 5.74 -8.01 -6.35
C GLU A 105 6.97 -7.30 -6.94
N LEU A 106 6.79 -6.14 -7.57
CA LEU A 106 7.90 -5.35 -8.13
C LEU A 106 8.82 -4.77 -7.05
N ALA A 107 8.25 -4.22 -5.98
CA ALA A 107 9.02 -3.70 -4.85
C ALA A 107 9.80 -4.80 -4.11
N ASN A 108 9.25 -6.02 -4.05
CA ASN A 108 9.94 -7.17 -3.48
C ASN A 108 11.07 -7.67 -4.41
N LYS A 109 10.88 -7.65 -5.74
CA LYS A 109 11.92 -8.00 -6.73
C LYS A 109 13.11 -7.05 -6.71
N GLU A 110 12.91 -5.75 -6.50
CA GLU A 110 14.02 -4.80 -6.33
C GLU A 110 14.85 -5.07 -5.06
N LYS A 111 14.22 -5.57 -4.00
CA LYS A 111 14.92 -5.91 -2.74
C LYS A 111 15.72 -7.22 -2.82
N PHE A 112 15.42 -8.08 -3.79
CA PHE A 112 16.14 -9.33 -4.08
C PHE A 112 17.02 -9.23 -5.34
N GLY A 113 17.25 -8.03 -5.88
CA GLY A 113 18.14 -7.80 -7.01
C GLY A 113 19.60 -8.07 -6.64
N ASP A 114 20.05 -9.27 -7.00
CA ASP A 114 21.31 -9.90 -6.67
C ASP A 114 22.58 -9.03 -6.80
N ALA A 115 23.43 -9.24 -5.81
CA ALA A 115 24.84 -8.86 -5.74
C ALA A 115 25.73 -9.65 -6.73
N ARG A 116 25.31 -9.85 -7.98
CA ARG A 116 26.14 -10.50 -9.01
C ARG A 116 26.04 -9.82 -10.38
N ASN A 117 27.15 -9.16 -10.71
CA ASN A 117 27.68 -8.84 -12.04
C ASN A 117 26.83 -7.94 -12.96
N SER A 118 27.29 -6.70 -13.13
CA SER A 118 27.83 -6.20 -14.41
C SER A 118 27.89 -4.67 -14.38
N GLY A 119 29.06 -4.12 -14.71
CA GLY A 119 29.42 -2.73 -14.52
C GLY A 119 28.88 -1.78 -15.58
N GLU A 120 27.56 -1.65 -15.74
CA GLU A 120 26.98 -0.60 -16.60
C GLU A 120 25.87 0.19 -15.91
N SER A 121 26.17 1.49 -15.77
CA SER A 121 25.38 2.65 -15.36
C SER A 121 23.98 2.43 -14.74
N LYS A 122 23.80 3.07 -13.58
CA LYS A 122 22.55 3.31 -12.83
C LYS A 122 21.46 4.05 -13.64
N ARG A 123 20.94 3.45 -14.72
CA ARG A 123 19.72 3.94 -15.39
C ARG A 123 18.52 3.17 -14.83
N ARG A 124 17.80 3.84 -13.95
CA ARG A 124 16.51 3.39 -13.41
C ARG A 124 15.61 3.03 -14.61
N LYS A 125 15.25 1.76 -14.75
CA LYS A 125 14.35 1.31 -15.82
C LYS A 125 12.97 1.92 -15.56
N LEU A 126 12.54 2.85 -16.40
CA LEU A 126 11.19 3.42 -16.37
C LEU A 126 10.22 2.42 -17.01
N VAL A 127 9.26 1.93 -16.24
CA VAL A 127 8.24 0.99 -16.72
C VAL A 127 6.97 1.77 -17.03
N ILE A 128 6.49 1.68 -18.27
CA ILE A 128 5.20 2.22 -18.70
C ILE A 128 4.14 1.15 -18.44
N VAL A 129 3.08 1.50 -17.70
CA VAL A 129 1.98 0.59 -17.34
C VAL A 129 1.37 -0.03 -18.61
N GLY A 130 1.46 -1.37 -18.73
CA GLY A 130 0.88 -2.13 -19.84
C GLY A 130 1.85 -2.65 -20.90
N ARG A 131 3.18 -2.46 -20.75
CA ARG A 131 4.21 -3.12 -21.57
C ARG A 131 5.30 -3.78 -20.71
N ASP A 132 5.87 -4.87 -21.23
CA ASP A 132 7.05 -5.53 -20.66
C ASP A 132 8.22 -4.54 -20.56
N CYS A 133 9.16 -4.79 -19.64
CA CYS A 133 10.28 -3.89 -19.27
C CYS A 133 11.17 -3.49 -20.46
N VAL A 134 10.75 -2.50 -21.26
CA VAL A 134 11.55 -1.91 -22.35
C VAL A 134 12.50 -0.84 -21.83
N GLU A 135 13.62 -0.71 -22.51
CA GLU A 135 14.65 0.30 -22.23
C GLU A 135 14.05 1.73 -22.38
N PRO A 136 14.39 2.69 -21.51
CA PRO A 136 13.71 3.99 -21.48
C PRO A 136 13.78 4.78 -22.79
N LEU A 137 14.90 4.74 -23.53
CA LEU A 137 15.00 5.40 -24.83
C LEU A 137 14.15 4.68 -25.88
N GLN A 138 14.10 3.36 -25.86
CA GLN A 138 13.24 2.57 -26.74
C GLN A 138 11.75 2.83 -26.46
N ALA A 139 11.36 2.96 -25.18
CA ALA A 139 10.01 3.32 -24.78
C ALA A 139 9.63 4.72 -25.30
N LEU A 140 10.51 5.71 -25.13
CA LEU A 140 10.28 7.07 -25.62
C LEU A 140 10.23 7.15 -27.15
N ARG A 141 11.10 6.41 -27.85
CA ARG A 141 11.08 6.30 -29.32
C ARG A 141 9.79 5.66 -29.81
N SER A 142 9.32 4.58 -29.16
CA SER A 142 8.07 3.92 -29.54
C SER A 142 6.84 4.80 -29.29
N ALA A 143 6.82 5.57 -28.19
CA ALA A 143 5.74 6.50 -27.88
C ALA A 143 5.68 7.66 -28.90
N GLY A 144 6.83 8.14 -29.37
CA GLY A 144 6.89 9.17 -30.42
C GLY A 144 6.32 8.70 -31.77
N GLN A 145 6.47 7.41 -32.09
CA GLN A 145 5.91 6.82 -33.31
C GLN A 145 4.37 6.76 -33.27
N GLU A 146 3.79 6.45 -32.11
CA GLU A 146 2.33 6.39 -31.91
C GLU A 146 1.65 7.77 -32.03
N VAL A 147 2.35 8.85 -31.70
CA VAL A 147 1.84 10.24 -31.85
C VAL A 147 1.76 10.64 -33.34
N MET A 148 2.66 10.14 -34.18
CA MET A 148 2.61 10.39 -35.64
C MET A 148 1.47 9.61 -36.33
N ASP A 149 1.04 8.50 -35.73
CA ASP A 149 0.01 7.60 -36.27
C ASP A 149 -1.43 7.94 -35.83
N LEU A 150 -1.65 9.04 -35.10
CA LEU A 150 -2.99 9.49 -34.67
C LEU A 150 -3.95 9.66 -35.85
N LYS A 151 -3.44 10.04 -37.02
CA LYS A 151 -4.22 10.21 -38.25
C LYS A 151 -4.69 8.87 -38.82
N GLU A 152 -3.85 7.85 -38.79
CA GLU A 152 -4.24 6.49 -39.21
C GLU A 152 -5.21 5.83 -38.23
N ILE A 153 -4.98 6.00 -36.91
CA ILE A 153 -5.84 5.45 -35.87
C ILE A 153 -7.24 6.07 -35.96
N ALA A 154 -7.34 7.39 -36.18
CA ALA A 154 -8.61 8.08 -36.39
C ALA A 154 -9.36 7.60 -37.65
N VAL A 155 -8.64 7.31 -38.74
CA VAL A 155 -9.22 6.76 -39.98
C VAL A 155 -9.71 5.32 -39.77
N LYS A 156 -8.91 4.47 -39.10
CA LYS A 156 -9.29 3.10 -38.76
C LYS A 156 -10.52 3.06 -37.84
N GLN A 157 -10.61 3.94 -36.85
CA GLN A 157 -11.79 4.06 -35.97
C GLN A 157 -13.04 4.49 -36.75
N ARG A 158 -12.95 5.49 -37.63
CA ARG A 158 -14.08 5.91 -38.50
C ARG A 158 -14.57 4.78 -39.40
N ASN A 159 -13.66 3.96 -39.92
CA ASN A 159 -14.02 2.80 -40.75
C ASN A 159 -14.75 1.73 -39.94
N VAL A 160 -14.28 1.40 -38.73
CA VAL A 160 -14.95 0.43 -37.84
C VAL A 160 -16.37 0.89 -37.49
N ASP A 161 -16.55 2.17 -37.18
CA ASP A 161 -17.88 2.73 -36.89
C ASP A 161 -18.80 2.72 -38.10
N HIS A 162 -18.28 2.98 -39.30
CA HIS A 162 -19.03 2.86 -40.54
C HIS A 162 -19.49 1.42 -40.80
N PHE A 163 -18.62 0.42 -40.60
CA PHE A 163 -19.02 -1.00 -40.72
C PHE A 163 -20.07 -1.41 -39.67
N ARG A 164 -19.95 -0.90 -38.43
CA ARG A 164 -20.96 -1.12 -37.38
C ARG A 164 -22.31 -0.51 -37.74
N ARG A 165 -22.33 0.71 -38.29
CA ARG A 165 -23.56 1.37 -38.78
C ARG A 165 -24.19 0.59 -39.93
N LYS A 166 -23.41 0.22 -40.95
CA LYS A 166 -23.90 -0.61 -42.07
C LYS A 166 -24.52 -1.92 -41.59
N ARG A 167 -23.87 -2.64 -40.68
CA ARG A 167 -24.39 -3.89 -40.13
C ARG A 167 -25.69 -3.70 -39.34
N LYS A 168 -25.84 -2.57 -38.64
CA LYS A 168 -27.07 -2.22 -37.91
C LYS A 168 -28.22 -1.90 -38.87
N GLU A 169 -27.94 -1.15 -39.94
CA GLU A 169 -28.93 -0.83 -40.98
C GLU A 169 -29.39 -2.08 -41.74
N GLU A 170 -28.47 -2.98 -42.08
CA GLU A 170 -28.79 -4.23 -42.76
C GLU A 170 -29.70 -5.13 -41.90
N LYS A 171 -29.41 -5.26 -40.60
CA LYS A 171 -30.29 -5.95 -39.64
C LYS A 171 -31.69 -5.31 -39.60
N LYS A 172 -31.78 -3.99 -39.64
CA LYS A 172 -33.06 -3.26 -39.64
C LYS A 172 -33.85 -3.53 -40.93
N ARG A 173 -33.18 -3.51 -42.10
CA ARG A 173 -33.79 -3.86 -43.39
C ARG A 173 -34.34 -5.28 -43.41
N LEU A 174 -33.56 -6.25 -42.91
CA LEU A 174 -33.98 -7.65 -42.82
C LEU A 174 -35.22 -7.81 -41.91
N HIS A 175 -35.23 -7.12 -40.77
CA HIS A 175 -36.37 -7.11 -39.86
C HIS A 175 -37.63 -6.52 -40.50
N ASP A 176 -37.50 -5.41 -41.22
CA ASP A 176 -38.62 -4.77 -41.91
C ASP A 176 -39.14 -5.62 -43.08
N GLN A 177 -38.27 -6.31 -43.81
CA GLN A 177 -38.67 -7.29 -44.83
C GLN A 177 -39.46 -8.45 -44.21
N ARG A 178 -38.97 -9.04 -43.11
CA ARG A 178 -39.69 -10.08 -42.36
C ARG A 178 -41.05 -9.59 -41.86
N ARG A 179 -41.13 -8.35 -41.37
CA ARG A 179 -42.40 -7.74 -40.92
C ARG A 179 -43.38 -7.57 -42.08
N LYS A 180 -42.92 -7.11 -43.25
CA LYS A 180 -43.75 -6.98 -44.46
C LYS A 180 -44.24 -8.34 -44.98
N GLN A 181 -43.39 -9.38 -44.98
CA GLN A 181 -43.79 -10.73 -45.35
C GLN A 181 -44.83 -11.31 -44.38
N ARG A 182 -44.66 -11.16 -43.07
CA ARG A 182 -45.67 -11.58 -42.07
C ARG A 182 -47.01 -10.87 -42.25
N LYS A 183 -47.00 -9.57 -42.59
CA LYS A 183 -48.22 -8.82 -42.92
C LYS A 183 -48.90 -9.34 -44.19
N ARG A 184 -48.14 -9.67 -45.25
CA ARG A 184 -48.68 -10.26 -46.49
C ARG A 184 -49.31 -11.63 -46.25
N LEU A 185 -48.68 -12.49 -45.43
CA LEU A 185 -49.21 -13.81 -45.08
C LEU A 185 -50.48 -13.72 -44.23
N LYS A 186 -50.52 -12.81 -43.23
CA LYS A 186 -51.73 -12.55 -42.43
C LYS A 186 -52.86 -11.85 -43.18
N GLY A 187 -52.55 -11.12 -44.25
CA GLY A 187 -53.55 -10.50 -45.13
C GLY A 187 -54.21 -11.52 -46.04
N LYS A 188 -53.43 -12.47 -46.58
CA LYS A 188 -53.94 -13.56 -47.42
C LYS A 188 -54.77 -14.59 -46.65
N SER A 189 -54.49 -14.81 -45.37
CA SER A 189 -55.26 -15.72 -44.51
C SER A 189 -56.60 -15.14 -44.01
N LYS A 190 -56.96 -13.90 -44.38
CA LYS A 190 -58.21 -13.25 -44.00
C LYS A 190 -59.16 -13.02 -45.19
N THR A 191 -58.76 -13.42 -46.40
CA THR A 191 -59.52 -13.26 -47.64
C THR A 191 -59.71 -14.60 -48.37
N SER A 192 -59.69 -15.71 -47.63
CA SER A 192 -60.13 -17.03 -48.10
C SER A 192 -61.23 -17.54 -47.20
#